data_AF-A0A7Y6UC26-F1
#
_entry.id   AF-A0A7Y6UC26-F1
#
_cell.length_a   1.000
_cell.length_b   1.000
_cell.length_c   1.000
_cell.angle_alpha   90.00
_cell.angle_beta   90.00
_cell.angle_gamma   90.00
#
_symmetry.space_group_name_H-M   'P 1'
#
loop_
_entity.id
_entity.type
_entity.pdbx_description
1 polymer ?
#
loop_
_entity_poly.entity_id
_entity_poly.type
_entity_poly.pdbx_seq_one_letter_code
_entity_poly.pdbx_strand_id
1 'polypeptide(L)'
;KMMVGDMVNEKQKGLAYSIQSFLCNAGSLVGYLFPFIFAWIGISNTAPQGVIPDSVIYSFYIGAAILIFCVIYTSVKVKEMPPAEYAEYHGITEE
;
A
#
# COMPACT_ATOMS: atom_id res chain seq x y z
N LYS A 1 -4.88 -12.02 13.20
CA LYS A 1 -3.51 -11.43 13.19
C LYS A 1 -3.54 -10.23 12.28
N MET A 2 -3.31 -9.04 12.82
CA MET A 2 -3.23 -7.80 12.05
C MET A 2 -1.76 -7.37 12.13
N MET A 3 -1.02 -7.51 11.03
CA MET A 3 0.44 -7.29 11.02
C MET A 3 0.85 -5.95 11.63
N VAL A 4 0.08 -4.89 11.42
CA VAL A 4 0.39 -3.55 11.96
C VAL A 4 0.12 -3.47 13.47
N GLY A 5 -0.96 -4.08 13.94
CA GLY A 5 -1.34 -4.08 15.36
C GLY A 5 -0.47 -4.99 16.21
N ASP A 6 0.05 -6.08 15.62
CA ASP A 6 0.93 -7.04 16.29
C ASP A 6 2.38 -6.50 16.42
N MET A 7 2.75 -5.48 15.64
CA MET A 7 4.09 -4.87 15.63
C MET A 7 4.22 -3.62 16.50
N VAL A 8 3.16 -3.20 17.17
CA VAL A 8 3.12 -1.96 17.98
C VAL A 8 2.48 -2.19 19.34
N ASN A 9 2.92 -1.42 20.33
CA ASN A 9 2.35 -1.47 21.68
C ASN A 9 0.87 -1.05 21.70
N GLU A 10 0.10 -1.53 22.68
CA GLU A 10 -1.33 -1.21 22.88
C GLU A 10 -1.63 0.31 22.76
N LYS A 11 -0.79 1.15 23.37
CA LYS A 11 -0.94 2.62 23.31
C LYS A 11 -0.74 3.22 21.91
N GLN A 12 -0.02 2.52 21.02
CA GLN A 12 0.33 2.97 19.67
C GLN A 12 -0.57 2.37 18.58
N LYS A 13 -1.39 1.34 18.90
CA LYS A 13 -2.30 0.71 17.94
C LYS A 13 -3.20 1.73 17.25
N GLY A 14 -3.79 2.67 17.98
CA GLY A 14 -4.66 3.71 17.40
C GLY A 14 -3.95 4.60 16.37
N LEU A 15 -2.70 4.99 16.63
CA LEU A 15 -1.88 5.75 15.68
C LEU A 15 -1.50 4.91 14.47
N ALA A 16 -1.12 3.65 14.69
CA ALA A 16 -0.73 2.74 13.63
C ALA A 16 -1.89 2.45 12.65
N TYR A 17 -3.10 2.22 13.16
CA TYR A 17 -4.31 2.11 12.34
C TYR A 17 -4.63 3.40 11.58
N SER A 18 -4.47 4.55 12.22
CA SER A 18 -4.71 5.85 11.59
C SER A 18 -3.75 6.09 10.42
N ILE A 19 -2.46 5.78 10.60
CA ILE A 19 -1.44 5.89 9.54
C ILE A 19 -1.73 4.91 8.40
N GLN A 20 -2.08 3.66 8.72
CA GLN A 20 -2.45 2.66 7.71
C GLN A 20 -3.65 3.13 6.88
N SER A 21 -4.69 3.63 7.54
CA SER A 21 -5.89 4.15 6.87
C SER A 21 -5.57 5.38 6.02
N PHE A 22 -4.79 6.32 6.55
CA PHE A 22 -4.35 7.51 5.81
C PHE A 22 -3.59 7.15 4.54
N LEU A 23 -2.59 6.25 4.64
CA LEU A 23 -1.80 5.79 3.49
C LEU A 23 -2.66 5.08 2.44
N CYS A 24 -3.62 4.26 2.87
CA CYS A 24 -4.55 3.58 1.96
C CYS A 24 -5.45 4.58 1.20
N ASN A 25 -6.00 5.57 1.91
CA ASN A 25 -6.81 6.62 1.29
C ASN A 25 -5.98 7.53 0.37
N ALA A 26 -4.77 7.91 0.79
CA ALA A 26 -3.86 8.70 -0.03
C ALA A 26 -3.46 7.95 -1.31
N GLY A 27 -3.14 6.66 -1.21
CA GLY A 27 -2.84 5.81 -2.38
C GLY A 27 -4.02 5.72 -3.35
N SER A 28 -5.24 5.62 -2.83
CA SER A 28 -6.47 5.59 -3.64
C SER A 28 -6.71 6.92 -4.36
N LEU A 29 -6.47 8.05 -3.69
CA LEU A 29 -6.57 9.39 -4.28
C LEU A 29 -5.54 9.58 -5.40
N VAL A 30 -4.29 9.16 -5.18
CA VAL A 30 -3.23 9.22 -6.19
C VAL A 30 -3.59 8.33 -7.38
N GLY A 31 -4.04 7.10 -7.15
CA GLY A 31 -4.48 6.19 -8.21
C GLY A 31 -5.63 6.75 -9.06
N TYR A 32 -6.55 7.50 -8.44
CA TYR A 32 -7.62 8.20 -9.16
C TYR A 32 -7.09 9.36 -10.03
N LEU A 33 -6.09 10.09 -9.56
CA LEU A 33 -5.50 11.23 -10.29
C LEU A 33 -4.55 10.82 -11.41
N PHE A 34 -3.99 9.62 -11.34
CA PHE A 34 -2.99 9.09 -12.29
C PHE A 34 -3.42 9.22 -13.77
N PRO A 35 -4.61 8.76 -14.19
CA PRO A 35 -5.06 8.88 -15.59
C PRO A 35 -5.21 10.32 -16.06
N PHE A 36 -5.64 11.23 -15.17
CA PHE A 36 -5.77 12.66 -15.49
C PHE A 36 -4.41 13.32 -15.70
N ILE A 37 -3.41 12.95 -14.89
CA ILE A 37 -2.03 13.42 -15.07
C ILE A 37 -1.48 12.92 -16.41
N PHE A 38 -1.72 11.65 -16.78
CA PHE A 38 -1.30 11.12 -18.07
C PHE A 38 -2.01 11.76 -19.26
N ALA A 39 -3.30 12.05 -19.14
CA ALA A 39 -4.03 12.81 -20.14
C ALA A 39 -3.46 14.23 -20.31
N TRP A 40 -2.99 14.87 -19.24
CA TRP A 40 -2.39 16.21 -19.28
C TRP A 40 -0.98 16.23 -19.88
N ILE A 41 -0.24 15.12 -19.77
CA ILE A 41 1.08 14.92 -20.38
C ILE A 41 0.97 14.61 -21.90
N GLY A 42 -0.24 14.49 -22.44
CA GLY A 42 -0.49 14.34 -23.88
C GLY A 42 -0.75 12.90 -24.34
N ILE A 43 -0.97 11.96 -23.42
CA ILE A 43 -1.47 10.63 -23.77
C ILE A 43 -2.94 10.76 -24.15
N SER A 44 -3.31 10.26 -25.34
CA SER A 44 -4.69 10.34 -25.84
C SER A 44 -5.66 9.74 -24.81
N ASN A 45 -6.55 10.58 -24.28
CA ASN A 45 -7.63 10.17 -23.40
C ASN A 45 -8.93 9.88 -24.17
N THR A 46 -8.84 9.87 -25.51
CA THR A 46 -9.96 9.54 -26.39
C THR A 46 -9.62 8.28 -27.16
N ALA A 47 -10.57 7.34 -27.17
CA ALA A 47 -10.49 6.11 -27.92
C ALA A 47 -11.82 5.88 -28.66
N PRO A 48 -11.80 5.18 -29.81
CA PRO A 48 -13.01 4.77 -30.51
C PRO A 48 -13.95 3.98 -29.57
N GLN A 49 -15.24 4.01 -29.87
CA GLN A 49 -16.25 3.29 -29.09
C GLN A 49 -15.89 1.80 -29.00
N GLY A 50 -15.75 1.28 -27.78
CA GLY A 50 -15.36 -0.11 -27.51
C GLY A 50 -13.85 -0.33 -27.28
N VAL A 51 -13.01 0.71 -27.39
CA VAL A 51 -11.57 0.65 -27.12
C VAL A 51 -11.26 1.40 -25.82
N ILE A 52 -10.41 0.81 -24.98
CA ILE A 52 -9.96 1.43 -23.72
C ILE A 52 -8.90 2.49 -24.07
N PRO A 53 -8.99 3.74 -23.55
CA PRO A 53 -7.98 4.77 -23.81
C PRO A 53 -6.58 4.36 -23.36
N ASP A 54 -5.56 4.74 -24.13
CA ASP A 54 -4.16 4.45 -23.83
C ASP A 54 -3.74 5.04 -22.47
N SER A 55 -4.29 6.21 -22.10
CA SER A 55 -4.09 6.85 -20.79
C SER A 55 -4.45 5.91 -19.63
N VAL A 56 -5.53 5.14 -19.76
CA VAL A 56 -6.01 4.18 -18.75
C VAL A 56 -5.12 2.94 -18.74
N ILE A 57 -4.74 2.43 -19.91
CA ILE A 57 -3.86 1.26 -20.04
C ILE A 57 -2.49 1.52 -19.40
N TYR A 58 -1.86 2.65 -19.72
CA TYR A 58 -0.57 3.02 -19.12
C TYR A 58 -0.67 3.25 -17.61
N SER A 59 -1.76 3.88 -17.14
CA SER A 59 -2.01 4.05 -15.70
C SER A 59 -2.08 2.70 -14.98
N PHE A 60 -2.73 1.70 -15.59
CA PHE A 60 -2.85 0.37 -15.01
C PHE A 60 -1.51 -0.37 -14.96
N TYR A 61 -0.71 -0.32 -16.04
CA TYR A 61 0.61 -0.94 -16.06
C TYR A 61 1.57 -0.33 -15.03
N ILE A 62 1.53 1.00 -14.86
CA ILE A 62 2.37 1.67 -13.86
C ILE A 62 1.90 1.33 -12.45
N GLY A 63 0.57 1.29 -12.22
CA GLY A 63 0.02 0.80 -10.96
C GLY A 63 0.47 -0.62 -10.63
N ALA A 64 0.44 -1.52 -11.61
CA ALA A 64 0.92 -2.90 -11.46
C ALA A 64 2.42 -2.96 -11.13
N ALA A 65 3.25 -2.14 -11.81
CA ALA A 65 4.69 -2.07 -11.53
C ALA A 65 4.98 -1.58 -10.10
N ILE A 66 4.25 -0.56 -9.63
CA ILE A 66 4.36 -0.05 -8.25
C ILE A 66 3.96 -1.13 -7.25
N LEU A 67 2.91 -1.90 -7.53
CA LEU A 67 2.46 -2.99 -6.67
C LEU A 67 3.51 -4.09 -6.56
N ILE A 68 4.09 -4.51 -7.68
CA ILE A 68 5.18 -5.50 -7.69
C ILE A 68 6.38 -4.99 -6.88
N PHE A 69 6.77 -3.73 -7.09
CA PHE A 69 7.86 -3.12 -6.32
C PHE A 69 7.55 -3.09 -4.82
N CYS A 70 6.31 -2.75 -4.43
CA CYS A 70 5.86 -2.74 -3.04
C CYS A 70 5.92 -4.14 -2.42
N VAL A 71 5.50 -5.18 -3.15
CA VAL A 71 5.59 -6.58 -2.69
C VAL A 71 7.06 -6.97 -2.47
N ILE A 72 7.93 -6.71 -3.43
CA ILE A 72 9.36 -7.03 -3.29
C ILE A 72 9.97 -6.28 -2.10
N TYR A 73 9.67 -4.99 -1.97
CA TYR A 73 10.16 -4.17 -0.87
C TYR A 73 9.70 -4.69 0.48
N THR A 74 8.42 -5.01 0.62
CA THR A 74 7.86 -5.54 1.87
C THR A 74 8.43 -6.92 2.21
N SER A 75 8.56 -7.83 1.24
CA SER A 75 9.19 -9.14 1.46
C SER A 75 10.64 -9.04 1.94
N VAL A 76 11.42 -8.05 1.48
CA VAL A 76 12.82 -7.88 1.89
C VAL A 76 12.94 -7.16 3.23
N LYS A 77 12.07 -6.19 3.53
CA LYS A 77 12.19 -5.31 4.70
C LYS A 77 11.41 -5.79 5.91
N VAL A 78 10.27 -6.44 5.72
CA VAL A 78 9.42 -6.90 6.82
C VAL A 78 9.95 -8.25 7.28
N LYS A 79 10.58 -8.27 8.45
CA LYS A 79 11.00 -9.49 9.13
C LYS A 79 9.97 -9.82 10.20
N GLU A 80 9.57 -11.08 10.28
CA GLU A 80 8.72 -11.54 11.37
C GLU A 80 9.49 -11.50 12.69
N MET A 81 8.82 -11.03 13.74
CA MET A 81 9.39 -10.95 15.08
C MET A 81 9.42 -12.37 15.69
N PRO A 82 10.58 -12.89 16.14
CA PRO A 82 10.65 -14.18 16.82
C PRO A 82 9.74 -14.21 18.05
N PRO A 83 9.13 -15.37 18.38
CA PRO A 83 8.14 -15.47 19.46
C PRO A 83 8.70 -15.05 20.83
N ALA A 84 9.98 -15.32 21.10
CA ALA A 84 10.64 -14.90 22.34
C ALA A 84 10.78 -13.38 22.45
N GLU A 85 11.16 -12.71 21.35
CA GLU A 85 11.31 -11.25 21.29
C GLU A 85 9.93 -10.57 21.37
N TYR A 86 8.91 -11.16 20.74
CA TYR A 86 7.53 -10.70 20.83
C TYR A 86 6.99 -10.76 22.26
N ALA A 87 7.25 -11.86 22.98
CA ALA A 87 6.84 -12.04 24.37
C ALA A 87 7.53 -11.04 25.31
N GLU A 88 8.83 -10.83 25.14
CA GLU A 88 9.59 -9.82 25.92
C GLU A 88 9.07 -8.40 25.65
N TYR A 89 8.86 -8.03 24.39
CA TYR A 89 8.40 -6.69 23.99
C TYR A 89 6.98 -6.37 24.47
N HIS A 90 6.10 -7.38 24.53
CA HIS A 90 4.71 -7.23 24.99
C HIS A 90 4.51 -7.58 26.48
N GLY A 91 5.56 -7.97 27.19
CA GLY A 91 5.48 -8.33 28.62
C GLY A 91 4.65 -9.58 28.91
N ILE A 92 4.62 -10.54 27.98
CA ILE A 92 3.89 -11.79 28.13
C ILE A 92 4.83 -12.77 28.87
N THR A 93 4.68 -12.89 30.18
CA THR A 93 5.33 -13.97 30.94
C THR A 93 4.55 -15.25 30.65
N GLU A 94 5.21 -16.26 30.05
CA GLU A 94 4.65 -17.62 30.02
C GLU A 94 4.50 -18.10 31.48
N GLU A 95 3.26 -18.19 31.96
CA GLU A 95 2.89 -19.12 33.06
C GLU A 95 2.65 -20.51 32.48
#